data_AF-A0A424Y2A3-F1
#
_entry.id   AF-A0A424Y2A3-F1
#
_cell.length_a   1.000
_cell.length_b   1.000
_cell.length_c   1.000
_cell.angle_alpha   90.00
_cell.angle_beta   90.00
_cell.angle_gamma   90.00
#
_symmetry.space_group_name_H-M   'P 1'
#
loop_
_entity.id
_entity.type
_entity.pdbx_description
1 polymer ?
#
loop_
_entity_poly.entity_id
_entity_poly.type
_entity_poly.pdbx_seq_one_letter_code
_entity_poly.pdbx_strand_id
1 'polypeptide(L)'
;MQINSNLNREVQGLGLFNKNKQDKPSSFSDFFGQAINNVNQLQLDSDHYAEKLATGDIENVHEAMIASQKADISMQMMTAVRGKIMDAYQEIMRMQI
;
A
#
# COMPACT_ATOMS: atom_id res chain seq x y z
N MET A 1 16.69 24.30 58.29
CA MET A 1 16.55 22.89 57.84
C MET A 1 15.56 22.90 56.67
N GLN A 2 16.07 23.07 55.45
CA GLN A 2 15.28 23.20 54.21
C GLN A 2 15.39 21.90 53.43
N ILE A 3 14.40 21.01 53.45
CA ILE A 3 14.27 19.96 52.41
C ILE A 3 12.82 19.44 52.38
N ASN A 4 11.95 19.96 51.50
CA ASN A 4 11.00 19.17 50.70
C ASN A 4 9.93 20.01 49.98
N SER A 5 10.19 20.33 48.71
CA SER A 5 9.15 20.52 47.69
C SER A 5 9.71 20.40 46.26
N ASN A 6 10.84 19.69 46.07
CA ASN A 6 11.61 19.73 44.81
C ASN A 6 11.74 18.35 44.14
N LEU A 7 11.24 17.28 44.77
CA LEU A 7 11.42 15.91 44.27
C LEU A 7 10.51 15.56 43.07
N ASN A 8 9.65 16.50 42.64
CA ASN A 8 8.77 16.31 41.47
C ASN A 8 9.38 16.81 40.15
N ARG A 9 10.67 17.20 40.11
CA ARG A 9 11.36 17.62 38.87
C ARG A 9 12.42 16.65 38.34
N GLU A 10 12.82 15.61 39.08
CA GLU A 10 13.88 14.69 38.64
C GLU A 10 13.40 13.34 38.06
N VAL A 11 12.10 13.03 38.11
CA VAL A 11 11.55 11.85 37.40
C VAL A 11 11.23 12.11 35.92
N GLN A 12 11.56 13.29 35.39
CA GLN A 12 11.49 13.61 33.95
C GLN A 12 12.72 13.16 33.14
N GLY A 13 13.64 12.38 33.73
CA GLY A 13 14.92 11.99 33.12
C GLY A 13 15.03 10.58 32.51
N LEU A 14 14.01 9.72 32.61
CA LEU A 14 14.04 8.39 31.99
C LEU A 14 13.00 8.31 30.88
N GLY A 15 13.43 8.57 29.65
CA GLY A 15 12.67 8.47 28.41
C GLY A 15 12.20 7.04 28.05
N LEU A 16 11.76 6.25 29.03
CA LEU A 16 11.29 4.88 28.86
C LEU A 16 9.76 4.77 28.77
N PHE A 17 9.03 5.89 28.72
CA PHE A 17 7.57 5.91 28.56
C PHE A 17 7.08 6.64 27.31
N ASN A 18 7.87 6.68 26.23
CA ASN A 18 7.30 6.94 24.91
C ASN A 18 6.68 5.65 24.36
N LYS A 19 5.63 5.17 25.03
CA LYS A 19 4.79 4.09 24.54
C LYS A 19 3.76 4.70 23.59
N ASN A 20 3.74 4.17 22.37
CA ASN A 20 2.76 4.36 21.28
C ASN A 20 3.25 5.20 20.09
N LYS A 21 4.44 4.89 19.57
CA LYS A 21 4.48 4.61 18.12
C LYS A 21 3.83 3.25 17.93
N GLN A 22 2.49 3.23 17.95
CA GLN A 22 1.78 2.16 17.29
C GLN A 22 2.15 2.34 15.82
N ASP A 23 3.15 1.59 15.36
CA ASP A 23 3.20 1.22 13.96
C ASP A 23 1.90 0.47 13.74
N LYS A 24 0.82 1.21 13.45
CA LYS A 24 -0.44 0.64 13.00
C LYS A 24 -0.01 -0.25 11.83
N PRO A 25 -0.19 -1.58 11.91
CA PRO A 25 0.02 -2.39 10.73
C PRO A 25 -0.84 -1.73 9.64
N SER A 26 -0.21 -1.31 8.54
CA SER A 26 -0.90 -0.66 7.43
C SER A 26 -2.18 -1.43 7.19
N SER A 27 -3.33 -0.75 7.25
CA SER A 27 -4.60 -1.45 7.13
C SER A 27 -4.59 -2.21 5.81
N PHE A 28 -5.20 -3.39 5.78
CA PHE A 28 -5.36 -4.11 4.51
C PHE A 28 -6.01 -3.21 3.45
N SER A 29 -6.90 -2.30 3.86
CA SER A 29 -7.47 -1.26 3.00
C SER A 29 -6.42 -0.31 2.41
N ASP A 30 -5.40 0.06 3.19
CA ASP A 30 -4.31 0.94 2.74
C ASP A 30 -3.42 0.20 1.75
N PHE A 31 -3.08 -1.07 2.03
CA PHE A 31 -2.34 -1.91 1.10
C PHE A 31 -3.10 -2.16 -0.20
N PHE A 32 -4.40 -2.44 -0.12
CA PHE A 32 -5.26 -2.63 -1.28
C PHE A 32 -5.37 -1.34 -2.08
N GLY A 33 -5.59 -0.19 -1.43
CA GLY A 33 -5.58 1.11 -2.09
C GLY A 33 -4.26 1.42 -2.81
N GLN A 34 -3.12 1.08 -2.20
CA GLN A 34 -1.81 1.18 -2.84
C GLN A 34 -1.68 0.24 -4.05
N ALA A 35 -2.18 -0.99 -3.95
CA ALA A 35 -2.18 -1.94 -5.05
C ALA A 35 -3.01 -1.44 -6.25
N ILE A 36 -4.19 -0.84 -6.00
CA ILE A 36 -5.00 -0.20 -7.05
C ILE A 36 -4.22 0.92 -7.74
N ASN A 37 -3.61 1.81 -6.96
CA ASN A 37 -2.81 2.90 -7.51
C ASN A 37 -1.63 2.39 -8.34
N ASN A 38 -0.98 1.30 -7.90
CA ASN A 38 0.10 0.66 -8.65
C ASN A 38 -0.38 0.08 -9.99
N VAL A 39 -1.52 -0.62 -10.01
CA VAL A 39 -2.11 -1.13 -11.27
C VAL A 39 -2.45 0.03 -12.21
N ASN A 40 -3.02 1.13 -11.69
CA ASN A 40 -3.28 2.32 -12.48
C ASN A 40 -2.00 2.93 -13.08
N GLN A 41 -0.91 2.97 -12.30
CA GLN A 41 0.37 3.45 -12.79
C GLN A 41 0.91 2.55 -13.91
N LEU A 42 0.83 1.24 -13.75
CA LEU A 42 1.26 0.28 -14.77
C LEU A 42 0.45 0.42 -16.08
N GLN A 43 -0.85 0.71 -15.99
CA GLN A 43 -1.67 1.00 -17.16
C GLN A 43 -1.20 2.26 -17.87
N LEU A 44 -0.99 3.36 -17.14
CA LEU A 44 -0.51 4.63 -17.70
C LEU A 44 0.87 4.48 -18.35
N ASP A 45 1.77 3.72 -17.70
CA ASP A 45 3.08 3.42 -18.24
C ASP A 45 2.95 2.64 -19.55
N SER A 46 2.12 1.57 -19.57
CA SER A 46 1.83 0.79 -20.78
C SER A 46 1.30 1.67 -21.92
N ASP A 47 0.35 2.56 -21.64
CA ASP A 47 -0.23 3.46 -22.63
C ASP A 47 0.83 4.43 -23.20
N HIS A 48 1.68 4.98 -22.34
CA HIS A 48 2.77 5.87 -22.74
C HIS A 48 3.82 5.16 -23.61
N TYR A 49 4.17 3.91 -23.29
CA TYR A 49 5.05 3.12 -24.15
C TYR A 49 4.38 2.72 -25.47
N ALA A 50 3.07 2.45 -25.47
CA ALA A 50 2.30 2.19 -26.68
C ALA A 50 2.25 3.42 -27.61
N GLU A 51 2.11 4.63 -27.04
CA GLU A 51 2.16 5.88 -27.79
C GLU A 51 3.55 6.08 -28.43
N LYS A 52 4.63 5.89 -27.66
CA LYS A 52 6.01 5.96 -28.18
C LYS A 52 6.27 4.96 -29.31
N LEU A 53 5.72 3.75 -29.18
CA LEU A 53 5.79 2.73 -30.22
C LEU A 53 5.07 3.19 -31.49
N ALA A 54 3.88 3.77 -31.37
CA ALA A 54 3.11 4.28 -32.49
C ALA A 54 3.77 5.48 -33.19
N THR A 55 4.55 6.30 -32.47
CA THR A 55 5.32 7.42 -33.03
C THR A 55 6.55 6.99 -33.84
N GLY A 56 6.87 5.68 -33.87
CA GLY A 56 7.98 5.15 -34.67
C GLY A 56 9.35 5.29 -34.02
N ASP A 57 9.41 5.45 -32.69
CA ASP A 57 10.66 5.46 -31.93
C ASP A 57 11.09 4.00 -31.67
N ILE A 58 11.75 3.42 -32.67
CA ILE A 58 11.95 1.97 -32.88
C ILE A 58 12.86 1.31 -31.81
N GLU A 59 13.35 2.05 -30.82
CA GLU A 59 14.29 1.53 -29.82
C GLU A 59 13.61 0.69 -28.72
N ASN A 60 12.31 0.91 -28.44
CA ASN A 60 11.70 0.42 -27.20
C ASN A 60 10.44 -0.46 -27.37
N VAL A 61 10.28 -1.13 -28.51
CA VAL A 61 9.14 -2.06 -28.74
C VAL A 61 9.03 -3.13 -27.64
N HIS A 62 10.17 -3.64 -27.17
CA HIS A 62 10.20 -4.62 -26.09
C HIS A 62 9.72 -4.03 -24.75
N GLU A 63 10.03 -2.77 -24.45
CA GLU A 63 9.56 -2.12 -23.24
C GLU A 63 8.04 -1.92 -23.26
N ALA A 64 7.46 -1.54 -24.40
CA ALA A 64 6.02 -1.43 -24.57
C ALA A 64 5.31 -2.77 -24.36
N MET A 65 5.85 -3.85 -24.95
CA MET A 65 5.32 -5.19 -24.80
C MET A 65 5.39 -5.67 -23.34
N ILE A 66 6.54 -5.45 -22.67
CA ILE A 66 6.73 -5.80 -21.25
C ILE A 66 5.78 -4.99 -20.36
N ALA A 67 5.64 -3.69 -20.61
CA ALA A 67 4.75 -2.82 -19.84
C ALA A 67 3.29 -3.26 -19.98
N SER A 68 2.82 -3.56 -21.20
CA SER A 68 1.48 -4.12 -21.42
C SER A 68 1.29 -5.46 -20.70
N GLN A 69 2.23 -6.39 -20.81
CA GLN A 69 2.13 -7.67 -20.08
C GLN A 69 2.07 -7.47 -18.56
N LYS A 70 2.86 -6.53 -18.03
CA LYS A 70 2.87 -6.22 -16.60
C LYS A 70 1.55 -5.61 -16.15
N ALA A 71 0.99 -4.69 -16.93
CA ALA A 71 -0.32 -4.11 -16.67
C ALA A 71 -1.41 -5.19 -16.67
N ASP A 72 -1.44 -6.05 -17.70
CA ASP A 72 -2.43 -7.13 -17.85
C ASP A 72 -2.39 -8.11 -16.67
N ILE A 73 -1.22 -8.63 -16.32
CA ILE A 73 -1.05 -9.58 -15.21
C ILE A 73 -1.48 -8.93 -13.88
N SER A 74 -1.10 -7.66 -13.67
CA SER A 74 -1.44 -6.95 -12.44
C SER A 74 -2.94 -6.67 -12.32
N MET A 75 -3.61 -6.36 -13.43
CA MET A 75 -5.07 -6.17 -13.49
C MET A 75 -5.83 -7.49 -13.24
N GLN A 76 -5.35 -8.60 -13.81
CA GLN A 76 -5.89 -9.93 -13.53
C GLN A 76 -5.75 -10.30 -12.05
N MET A 77 -4.58 -10.03 -11.46
CA MET A 77 -4.33 -10.25 -10.04
C MET A 77 -5.27 -9.39 -9.18
N MET A 78 -5.46 -8.12 -9.51
CA MET A 78 -6.38 -7.23 -8.79
C MET A 78 -7.83 -7.74 -8.84
N THR A 79 -8.26 -8.28 -9.98
CA THR A 79 -9.59 -8.88 -10.12
C THR A 79 -9.75 -10.11 -9.22
N ALA A 80 -8.73 -10.97 -9.15
CA ALA A 80 -8.72 -12.11 -8.25
C ALA A 80 -8.78 -11.69 -6.78
N VAL A 81 -8.00 -10.66 -6.39
CA VAL A 81 -8.00 -10.11 -5.04
C VAL A 81 -9.36 -9.50 -4.70
N ARG A 82 -9.98 -8.74 -5.61
CA ARG A 82 -11.34 -8.20 -5.44
C ARG A 82 -12.35 -9.31 -5.12
N GLY A 83 -12.29 -10.43 -5.85
CA GLY A 83 -13.12 -11.61 -5.57
C GLY A 83 -12.89 -12.15 -4.17
N LYS A 84 -11.62 -12.36 -3.78
CA LYS A 84 -11.26 -12.86 -2.44
C LYS A 84 -11.69 -11.95 -1.29
N ILE A 85 -11.69 -10.63 -1.49
CA ILE A 85 -12.20 -9.68 -0.50
C ILE A 85 -13.71 -9.83 -0.34
N MET A 86 -14.44 -9.97 -1.46
CA MET A 86 -15.89 -10.18 -1.42
C MET A 86 -16.23 -11.50 -0.71
N ASP A 87 -15.48 -12.57 -0.98
CA ASP A 87 -15.62 -13.87 -0.32
C ASP A 87 -15.36 -13.75 1.19
N ALA A 88 -14.27 -13.08 1.58
CA ALA A 88 -13.93 -12.87 2.98
C ALA A 88 -14.98 -12.05 3.73
N TYR A 89 -15.55 -11.02 3.08
CA TYR A 89 -16.66 -10.25 3.63
C TYR A 89 -17.92 -11.11 3.83
N GLN A 90 -18.27 -11.95 2.84
CA GLN A 90 -19.39 -12.87 2.96
C GLN A 90 -19.18 -13.91 4.07
N GLU A 91 -17.96 -14.42 4.24
CA GLU A 91 -17.65 -15.41 5.27
C GLU A 91 -17.78 -14.83 6.69
N ILE A 92 -17.30 -13.60 6.92
CA ILE A 92 -17.48 -12.90 8.20
C ILE A 92 -18.97 -12.71 8.53
N MET A 93 -19.80 -12.41 7.53
CA MET A 93 -21.26 -12.30 7.72
C MET A 93 -21.91 -13.64 8.06
N ARG A 94 -21.42 -14.75 7.50
CA ARG A 94 -21.94 -16.11 7.79
C ARG A 94 -21.54 -16.61 9.18
N MET A 95 -20.48 -16.08 9.78
CA MET A 95 -20.09 -16.42 11.16
C MET A 95 -20.96 -15.73 12.23
N GLN A 96 -21.68 -14.64 11.91
CA GLN A 96 -22.45 -13.84 12.87
C GLN A 96 -23.93 -14.20 12.96
N ILE A 97 -24.41 -15.17 12.17
CA ILE A 97 -25.77 -15.75 12.29
C ILE A 97 -25.79 -17.00 13.16
#